data_AF-A0A957U4B8-F1
#
_entry.id   AF-A0A957U4B8-F1
#
_cell.length_a   1.000
_cell.length_b   1.000
_cell.length_c   1.000
_cell.angle_alpha   90.00
_cell.angle_beta   90.00
_cell.angle_gamma   90.00
#
_symmetry.space_group_name_H-M   'P 1'
#
loop_
_entity.id
_entity.type
_entity.pdbx_description
1 polymer ?
#
loop_
_entity_poly.entity_id
_entity_poly.type
_entity_poly.pdbx_seq_one_letter_code
_entity_poly.pdbx_strand_id
1 'polypeptide(L)'
;AVVPICGGGTWWNGYPERVKTLKDVPLWAFHGAEDDVVPLSASQELVDALEEVEGNVKLTVYPGVAHDSWTATYRDPELYIWLFRHGLSHPPK
;
A
#
# COMPACT_ATOMS: atom_id res chain seq x y z
N ALA A 1 7.31 8.33 -1.12
CA ALA A 1 6.12 7.61 -0.64
C ALA A 1 5.52 6.80 -1.78
N VAL A 2 4.79 5.73 -1.48
CA VAL A 2 4.11 4.87 -2.47
C VAL A 2 2.69 4.53 -2.02
N VAL A 3 1.80 4.28 -2.97
CA VAL A 3 0.36 4.03 -2.75
C VAL A 3 -0.07 2.75 -3.50
N PRO A 4 0.15 1.56 -2.93
CA PRO A 4 -0.37 0.32 -3.50
C PRO A 4 -1.90 0.24 -3.34
N ILE A 5 -2.61 -0.16 -4.39
CA ILE A 5 -4.07 -0.31 -4.36
C ILE A 5 -4.41 -1.69 -4.91
N CYS A 6 -5.11 -2.51 -4.11
CA CYS A 6 -5.62 -3.85 -4.45
C CYS A 6 -4.66 -4.73 -5.29
N GLY A 7 -3.39 -4.77 -4.86
CA GLY A 7 -2.34 -5.56 -5.48
C GLY A 7 -1.76 -6.60 -4.52
N GLY A 8 -0.76 -7.33 -5.02
CA GLY A 8 0.02 -8.30 -4.25
C GLY A 8 1.37 -8.57 -4.91
N GLY A 9 2.19 -9.38 -4.26
CA GLY A 9 3.45 -9.87 -4.82
C GLY A 9 3.46 -11.39 -4.99
N THR A 10 4.53 -11.90 -5.61
CA THR A 10 4.69 -13.32 -5.86
C THR A 10 5.97 -13.82 -5.20
N TRP A 11 5.94 -15.02 -4.62
CA TRP A 11 7.10 -15.58 -3.91
C TRP A 11 8.38 -15.62 -4.75
N TRP A 12 8.29 -15.86 -6.06
CA TRP A 12 9.44 -15.94 -6.97
C TRP A 12 10.15 -14.59 -7.19
N ASN A 13 9.49 -13.48 -6.88
CA ASN A 13 10.11 -12.15 -6.92
C ASN A 13 10.70 -11.71 -5.56
N GLY A 14 10.62 -12.58 -4.55
CA GLY A 14 11.08 -12.37 -3.18
C GLY A 14 10.00 -11.86 -2.23
N TYR A 15 8.72 -11.87 -2.61
CA TYR A 15 7.62 -11.46 -1.73
C TYR A 15 7.33 -12.49 -0.62
N PRO A 16 6.97 -12.06 0.60
CA PRO A 16 6.84 -10.67 1.06
C PRO A 16 8.15 -10.04 1.56
N GLU A 17 9.19 -10.83 1.83
CA GLU A 17 10.46 -10.37 2.43
C GLU A 17 11.11 -9.18 1.71
N ARG A 18 11.06 -9.16 0.38
CA ARG A 18 11.63 -8.07 -0.42
C ARG A 18 10.96 -6.72 -0.15
N VAL A 19 9.70 -6.69 0.31
CA VAL A 19 9.00 -5.44 0.66
C VAL A 19 9.69 -4.73 1.81
N LYS A 20 10.33 -5.46 2.74
CA LYS A 20 11.08 -4.87 3.88
C LYS A 20 12.16 -3.90 3.46
N THR A 21 12.64 -3.97 2.21
CA THR A 21 13.56 -2.99 1.62
C THR A 21 12.97 -1.57 1.53
N LEU A 22 11.65 -1.44 1.64
CA LEU A 22 10.91 -0.18 1.63
C LEU A 22 10.66 0.38 3.04
N LYS A 23 11.31 -0.13 4.10
CA LYS A 23 11.06 0.30 5.49
C LYS A 23 11.05 1.83 5.70
N ASP A 24 11.92 2.54 4.99
CA ASP A 24 12.11 3.99 5.12
C ASP A 24 11.24 4.78 4.12
N VAL A 25 10.43 4.09 3.31
CA VAL A 25 9.51 4.68 2.35
C VAL A 25 8.10 4.70 2.95
N PRO A 26 7.51 5.89 3.18
CA PRO A 26 6.11 5.96 3.63
C PRO A 26 5.18 5.26 2.64
N LEU A 27 4.40 4.31 3.14
CA LEU A 27 3.50 3.47 2.36
C LEU A 27 2.07 3.55 2.90
N TRP A 28 1.12 3.86 2.03
CA TRP A 28 -0.30 3.82 2.37
C TRP A 28 -1.02 2.91 1.36
N ALA A 29 -1.34 1.69 1.80
CA ALA A 29 -2.04 0.68 1.03
C ALA A 29 -3.56 0.84 1.13
N PHE A 30 -4.26 0.43 0.07
CA PHE A 30 -5.72 0.47 -0.02
C PHE A 30 -6.27 -0.82 -0.61
N HIS A 31 -7.42 -1.30 -0.12
CA HIS A 31 -8.04 -2.52 -0.63
C HIS A 31 -9.56 -2.54 -0.40
N GLY A 32 -10.29 -3.25 -1.26
CA GLY A 32 -11.70 -3.60 -1.03
C GLY A 32 -11.85 -4.77 -0.06
N ALA A 33 -12.81 -4.71 0.87
CA ALA A 33 -13.07 -5.84 1.78
C ALA A 33 -13.65 -7.07 1.07
N GLU A 34 -14.27 -6.86 -0.10
CA GLU A 34 -14.97 -7.89 -0.89
C GLU A 34 -14.29 -8.12 -2.24
N ASP A 35 -13.00 -7.78 -2.37
CA ASP A 35 -12.22 -8.02 -3.60
C ASP A 35 -12.14 -9.52 -3.89
N ASP A 36 -12.75 -9.92 -5.01
CA ASP A 36 -12.86 -11.29 -5.50
C ASP A 36 -11.80 -11.64 -6.55
N VAL A 37 -10.97 -10.67 -6.97
CA VAL A 37 -9.89 -10.84 -7.94
C VAL A 37 -8.54 -10.95 -7.23
N VAL A 38 -8.29 -10.08 -6.26
CA VAL A 38 -7.10 -10.12 -5.40
C VAL A 38 -7.60 -10.14 -3.96
N PRO A 39 -7.34 -11.19 -3.17
CA PRO A 39 -7.84 -11.23 -1.81
C PRO A 39 -7.18 -10.14 -0.94
N LEU A 40 -7.95 -9.54 -0.03
CA LEU A 40 -7.48 -8.56 0.95
C LEU A 40 -6.20 -9.01 1.68
N SER A 41 -6.05 -10.33 1.92
CA SER A 41 -4.87 -10.93 2.54
C SER A 41 -3.57 -10.59 1.82
N ALA A 42 -3.59 -10.33 0.51
CA ALA A 42 -2.40 -9.94 -0.24
C ALA A 42 -1.86 -8.58 0.22
N SER A 43 -2.73 -7.61 0.52
CA SER A 43 -2.29 -6.33 1.10
C SER A 43 -2.02 -6.43 2.60
N GLN A 44 -2.69 -7.33 3.32
CA GLN A 44 -2.35 -7.59 4.73
C GLN A 44 -0.93 -8.15 4.87
N GLU A 45 -0.55 -9.11 4.03
CA GLU A 45 0.81 -9.70 4.01
C GLU A 45 1.88 -8.64 3.73
N LEU A 46 1.59 -7.65 2.87
CA LEU A 46 2.48 -6.50 2.61
C LEU A 46 2.70 -5.67 3.87
N VAL A 47 1.59 -5.39 4.57
CA VAL A 47 1.56 -4.52 5.75
C VAL A 47 2.25 -5.19 6.92
N ASP A 48 1.90 -6.45 7.20
CA ASP A 48 2.50 -7.26 8.25
C ASP A 48 4.03 -7.33 8.09
N ALA A 49 4.51 -7.60 6.87
CA ALA A 49 5.95 -7.66 6.59
C ALA A 49 6.68 -6.33 6.81
N LEU A 50 6.02 -5.19 6.59
CA LEU A 50 6.61 -3.87 6.87
C LEU A 50 6.53 -3.51 8.35
N GLU A 51 5.44 -3.86 9.04
CA GLU A 51 5.29 -3.67 10.49
C GLU A 51 6.38 -4.44 11.26
N GLU A 52 6.75 -5.65 10.82
CA GLU A 52 7.85 -6.45 11.40
C GLU A 52 9.20 -5.73 11.42
N VAL A 53 9.42 -4.77 10.51
CA VAL A 53 10.66 -4.00 10.40
C VAL A 53 10.48 -2.53 10.80
N GLU A 54 9.41 -2.24 11.55
CA GLU A 54 9.04 -0.90 12.02
C GLU A 54 8.90 0.11 10.86
N GLY A 55 8.46 -0.37 9.69
CA GLY A 55 8.25 0.44 8.50
C GLY A 55 7.09 1.43 8.66
N ASN A 56 7.18 2.55 7.94
CA ASN A 56 6.10 3.54 7.92
C ASN A 56 4.97 3.09 6.97
N VAL A 57 4.07 2.24 7.46
CA VAL A 57 2.99 1.64 6.69
C VAL A 57 1.61 1.93 7.28
N LYS A 58 0.60 2.06 6.41
CA LYS A 58 -0.83 2.15 6.76
C LYS A 58 -1.64 1.35 5.75
N LEU A 59 -2.72 0.69 6.20
CA LEU A 59 -3.72 0.07 5.35
C LEU A 59 -5.10 0.72 5.55
N THR A 60 -5.79 1.03 4.46
CA THR A 60 -7.20 1.42 4.45
C THR A 60 -8.01 0.35 3.71
N VAL A 61 -9.00 -0.22 4.41
CA VAL A 61 -9.90 -1.23 3.84
C VAL A 61 -11.27 -0.60 3.65
N TYR A 62 -11.83 -0.68 2.45
CA TYR A 62 -13.16 -0.17 2.13
C TYR A 62 -14.22 -1.27 2.31
N PRO A 63 -15.15 -1.14 3.28
CA PRO A 63 -16.23 -2.11 3.45
C PRO A 63 -17.15 -2.14 2.24
N GLY A 64 -17.58 -3.33 1.80
CA GLY A 64 -18.51 -3.49 0.68
C GLY A 64 -17.95 -3.16 -0.71
N VAL A 65 -16.64 -2.89 -0.81
CA VAL A 65 -15.98 -2.62 -2.09
C VAL A 65 -15.29 -3.89 -2.56
N ALA A 66 -15.59 -4.27 -3.81
CA ALA A 66 -14.91 -5.36 -4.52
C ALA A 66 -13.58 -4.87 -5.11
N HIS A 67 -13.23 -5.29 -6.33
CA HIS A 67 -11.92 -5.00 -6.92
C HIS A 67 -11.63 -3.50 -7.15
N ASP A 68 -12.64 -2.69 -7.49
CA ASP A 68 -12.49 -1.25 -7.80
C ASP A 68 -12.34 -0.36 -6.54
N SER A 69 -11.31 -0.64 -5.74
CA SER A 69 -10.95 0.19 -4.58
C SER A 69 -10.19 1.47 -4.97
N TRP A 70 -9.65 1.53 -6.20
CA TRP A 70 -8.96 2.72 -6.69
C TRP A 70 -9.88 3.91 -6.93
N THR A 71 -11.14 3.68 -7.32
CA THR A 71 -12.09 4.79 -7.53
C THR A 71 -12.35 5.59 -6.26
N ALA A 72 -12.56 4.93 -5.11
CA ALA A 72 -12.72 5.62 -3.83
C ALA A 72 -11.41 6.29 -3.40
N THR A 73 -10.29 5.58 -3.55
CA THR A 73 -8.94 6.06 -3.17
C THR A 73 -8.54 7.33 -3.90
N TYR A 74 -8.69 7.38 -5.23
CA TYR A 74 -8.36 8.59 -6.01
C TYR A 74 -9.40 9.71 -5.88
N ARG A 75 -10.59 9.44 -5.32
CA ARG A 75 -11.55 10.50 -5.00
C ARG A 75 -11.28 11.18 -3.67
N ASP A 76 -10.44 10.60 -2.82
CA ASP A 76 -10.13 11.13 -1.50
C ASP A 76 -9.03 12.22 -1.56
N PRO A 77 -9.36 13.49 -1.24
CA PRO A 77 -8.36 14.55 -1.17
C PRO A 77 -7.24 14.29 -0.15
N GLU A 78 -7.51 13.52 0.91
CA GLU A 78 -6.51 13.19 1.94
C GLU A 78 -5.33 12.41 1.37
N LEU A 79 -5.57 11.57 0.36
CA LEU A 79 -4.50 10.84 -0.33
C LEU A 79 -3.46 11.80 -0.91
N TYR A 80 -3.94 12.81 -1.64
CA TYR A 80 -3.06 13.78 -2.29
C TYR A 80 -2.35 14.66 -1.25
N ILE A 81 -3.06 15.12 -0.22
CA ILE A 81 -2.47 15.87 0.89
C ILE A 81 -1.36 15.06 1.56
N TRP A 82 -1.60 13.79 1.82
CA TRP A 82 -0.59 12.90 2.40
C TRP A 82 0.59 12.70 1.45
N LEU A 83 0.35 12.45 0.17
CA LEU A 83 1.40 12.23 -0.81
C LEU A 83 2.32 13.45 -0.94
N PHE A 84 1.75 14.66 -1.01
CA PHE A 84 2.51 15.91 -1.12
C PHE A 84 3.29 16.29 0.14
N ARG A 85 3.00 15.69 1.30
CA ARG A 85 3.82 15.87 2.51
C ARG A 85 5.14 15.11 2.44
N HIS A 86 5.25 14.14 1.53
CA HIS A 86 6.45 13.33 1.35
C HIS A 86 7.22 13.78 0.10
N GLY A 87 8.39 14.38 0.32
CA GLY A 87 9.33 14.71 -0.74
C GLY A 87 10.67 14.02 -0.50
N LEU A 88 11.44 13.79 -1.57
CA LEU A 88 12.85 13.45 -1.41
C LEU A 88 13.53 14.66 -0.79
N SER A 89 14.26 14.46 0.31
CA SER A 89 15.10 15.52 0.91
C SER A 89 16.14 16.04 -0.07
N HIS A 90 16.52 15.21 -1.05
CA HIS A 90 17.43 15.53 -2.14
C HIS A 90 16.87 14.95 -3.45
N PRO A 91 16.10 15.74 -4.24
CA PRO A 91 15.63 15.27 -5.53
C PRO A 91 16.82 14.96 -6.46
N PRO A 92 16.79 13.87 -7.24
CA PRO A 92 17.82 13.60 -8.24
C PRO A 92 17.87 14.76 -9.24
N LYS A 93 19.09 15.13 -9.65
CA LYS A 93 19.34 16.16 -10.67
C LYS A 93 18.90 15.70 -12.05
#